data_AF-A0A949YXE1-F1
#
_entry.id   AF-A0A949YXE1-F1
#
_cell.length_a   1.000
_cell.length_b   1.000
_cell.length_c   1.000
_cell.angle_alpha   90.00
_cell.angle_beta   90.00
_cell.angle_gamma   90.00
#
_symmetry.space_group_name_H-M   'P 1'
#
loop_
_entity.id
_entity.type
_entity.pdbx_description
1 polymer ?
#
loop_
_entity_poly.entity_id
_entity_poly.type
_entity_poly.pdbx_seq_one_letter_code
_entity_poly.pdbx_strand_id
1 'polypeptide(L)' 'SGLLNKQAGAELGVSERTIKVHRARVMLKMNAESLAELVRMADRLNIRPDTKAD' A
#
# COMPACT_ATOMS: atom_id res chain seq x y z
N SER A 1 1.99 -7.66 -7.24
CA SER A 1 1.93 -8.53 -6.05
C SER A 1 1.86 -7.68 -4.81
N GLY A 2 1.06 -8.06 -3.81
CA GLY A 2 0.95 -7.32 -2.55
C GLY A 2 2.03 -7.76 -1.56
N LEU A 3 2.85 -6.83 -1.07
CA LEU A 3 3.80 -7.12 0.01
C LEU A 3 3.09 -7.28 1.35
N LEU A 4 3.57 -8.22 2.17
CA LEU A 4 3.22 -8.29 3.58
C LEU A 4 3.68 -7.00 4.29
N ASN A 5 2.98 -6.59 5.35
CA ASN A 5 3.34 -5.37 6.11
C ASN A 5 4.81 -5.39 6.56
N LYS A 6 5.31 -6.58 6.97
CA LYS A 6 6.69 -6.77 7.41
C LYS A 6 7.70 -6.57 6.27
N GLN A 7 7.40 -7.10 5.08
CA GLN A 7 8.26 -6.95 3.89
C GLN A 7 8.28 -5.50 3.40
N ALA A 8 7.12 -4.86 3.32
CA ALA A 8 7.03 -3.44 2.94
C ALA A 8 7.75 -2.53 3.95
N GLY A 9 7.70 -2.87 5.25
CA GLY A 9 8.44 -2.15 6.27
C GLY A 9 9.96 -2.28 6.08
N ALA A 10 10.44 -3.49 5.82
CA ALA A 10 11.85 -3.74 5.54
C ALA A 10 12.33 -2.96 4.30
N GLU A 11 11.55 -2.98 3.22
CA GLU A 11 11.86 -2.27 1.97
C GLU A 11 11.94 -0.75 2.16
N LEU A 12 11.04 -0.18 2.97
CA LEU A 12 10.92 1.26 3.18
C LEU A 12 11.72 1.78 4.39
N GLY A 13 12.48 0.92 5.08
CA GLY A 13 13.23 1.30 6.28
C GLY A 13 12.34 1.72 7.47
N VAL A 14 11.11 1.21 7.55
CA VAL A 14 10.14 1.55 8.62
C VAL A 14 9.60 0.31 9.31
N SER A 15 9.05 0.49 10.51
CA SER A 15 8.43 -0.62 11.24
C SER A 15 7.18 -1.15 10.55
N GLU A 16 6.87 -2.45 10.73
CA GLU A 16 5.60 -3.04 10.31
C GLU A 16 4.38 -2.25 10.83
N ARG A 17 4.48 -1.73 12.07
CA ARG A 17 3.44 -0.91 12.69
C ARG A 17 3.19 0.38 11.90
N THR A 18 4.25 1.00 11.39
CA THR A 18 4.16 2.20 10.53
C THR A 18 3.36 1.89 9.26
N ILE A 19 3.65 0.76 8.61
CA ILE A 19 2.91 0.32 7.41
C ILE A 19 1.43 0.10 7.72
N LYS A 20 1.09 -0.56 8.84
CA LYS A 20 -0.30 -0.77 9.26
C LYS A 20 -1.04 0.56 9.43
N VAL A 21 -0.43 1.53 10.11
CA VAL A 21 -1.01 2.87 10.32
C VAL A 21 -1.21 3.59 8.98
N HIS A 22 -0.24 3.53 8.08
CA HIS A 22 -0.37 4.16 6.76
C HIS A 22 -1.47 3.51 5.92
N ARG A 23 -1.53 2.17 5.86
CA ARG A 23 -2.60 1.45 5.15
C ARG A 23 -3.98 1.79 5.70
N ALA A 24 -4.15 1.81 7.02
CA ALA A 24 -5.42 2.19 7.64
C ALA A 24 -5.83 3.63 7.28
N ARG A 25 -4.89 4.59 7.30
CA ARG A 25 -5.15 5.98 6.91
C ARG A 25 -5.51 6.13 5.44
N VAL A 26 -4.84 5.41 4.55
CA VAL A 26 -5.15 5.46 3.11
C VAL A 26 -6.50 4.82 2.83
N MET A 27 -6.81 3.66 3.43
CA MET A 27 -8.14 3.05 3.30
C MET A 27 -9.24 3.98 3.81
N LEU A 28 -9.04 4.66 4.94
CA LEU A 28 -9.98 5.67 5.44
C LEU A 28 -10.17 6.84 4.45
N LYS A 29 -9.07 7.41 3.93
CA LYS A 29 -9.13 8.54 2.99
C LYS A 29 -9.79 8.17 1.65
N MET A 30 -9.60 6.93 1.22
CA MET A 30 -10.14 6.41 -0.04
C MET A 30 -11.51 5.76 0.13
N ASN A 31 -12.05 5.73 1.36
CA ASN A 31 -13.27 5.01 1.71
C ASN A 31 -13.28 3.55 1.21
N ALA A 32 -12.15 2.86 1.38
CA ALA A 32 -11.99 1.46 1.01
C ALA A 32 -12.16 0.56 2.24
N GLU A 33 -12.93 -0.51 2.12
CA GLU A 33 -13.22 -1.48 3.17
C GLU A 33 -12.12 -2.56 3.28
N SER A 34 -11.27 -2.68 2.26
CA SER A 34 -10.17 -3.64 2.25
C SER A 34 -8.96 -3.15 1.45
N LEU A 35 -7.79 -3.73 1.72
CA LEU A 35 -6.57 -3.47 0.93
C LEU A 35 -6.76 -3.86 -0.55
N ALA A 36 -7.48 -4.94 -0.83
CA ALA A 36 -7.75 -5.38 -2.19
C ALA A 36 -8.62 -4.36 -2.96
N GLU A 37 -9.61 -3.77 -2.30
CA GLU A 37 -10.40 -2.70 -2.87
C GLU A 37 -9.56 -1.45 -3.13
N LEU A 38 -8.74 -1.05 -2.15
CA LEU A 38 -7.81 0.07 -2.31
C LEU A 38 -6.86 -0.13 -3.52
N VAL A 39 -6.35 -1.35 -3.73
CA VAL A 39 -5.53 -1.69 -4.91
C VAL A 39 -6.33 -1.51 -6.21
N ARG A 40 -7.57 -2.02 -6.28
CA ARG A 40 -8.44 -1.80 -7.46
C ARG A 40 -8.71 -0.32 -7.73
N MET A 41 -8.88 0.50 -6.68
CA MET A 41 -9.03 1.94 -6.83
C MET A 41 -7.75 2.58 -7.38
N ALA A 42 -6.58 2.19 -6.87
CA ALA A 42 -5.28 2.65 -7.36
C ALA A 42 -5.08 2.31 -8.84
N ASP A 43 -5.46 1.10 -9.27
CA ASP A 43 -5.40 0.68 -10.68
C ASP A 43 -6.30 1.56 -11.56
N ARG A 44 -7.53 1.85 -11.13
CA ARG A 44 -8.46 2.75 -11.85
C ARG A 44 -7.95 4.18 -11.96
N LEU A 45 -7.18 4.63 -10.96
CA LEU A 45 -6.53 5.94 -10.94
C LEU A 45 -5.17 5.94 -11.66
N ASN A 46 -4.76 4.81 -12.24
CA ASN A 46 -3.48 4.61 -12.88
C ASN A 46 -2.27 4.93 -11.97
N ILE A 47 -2.43 4.70 -10.65
CA ILE A 47 -1.35 4.80 -9.66
C ILE A 47 -0.59 3.47 -9.70
N ARG A 48 0.47 3.44 -10.49
CA ARG A 48 1.36 2.27 -10.62
C ARG A 48 2.62 2.49 -9.79
N PRO A 49 3.21 1.43 -9.21
CA PRO A 49 4.53 1.56 -8.61
C PRO A 49 5.52 2.08 -9.67
N ASP A 50 6.30 3.10 -9.32
CA ASP A 50 7.42 3.54 -10.14
C ASP A 50 8.43 2.40 -10.18
N THR A 51 8.37 1.63 -11.27
CA THR A 51 9.27 0.53 -11.48
C THR A 51 10.52 1.16 -12.07
N LYS A 52 11.47 1.57 -11.22
CA LYS A 52 12.86 1.57 -11.67
C LYS A 52 13.19 0.12 -11.95
N ALA A 53 13.05 -0.24 -13.23
CA ALA A 53 13.51 -1.49 -13.78
C ALA A 53 15.04 -1.44 -13.71
N ASP A 54 15.60 -2.26 -12.83
CA ASP A 54 16.92 -2.85 -13.03
C ASP A 54 16.70 -4.24 -13.65
#